data_AF-G2NI06-F1
#
_entry.id   AF-G2NI06-F1
#
_cell.length_a   1.000
_cell.length_b   1.000
_cell.length_c   1.000
_cell.angle_alpha   90.00
_cell.angle_beta   90.00
_cell.angle_gamma   90.00
#
_symmetry.space_group_name_H-M   'P 1'
#
loop_
_entity.id
_entity.type
_entity.pdbx_description
1 polymer ?
#
loop_
_entity_poly.entity_id
_entity_poly.type
_entity_poly.pdbx_seq_one_letter_code
_entity_poly.pdbx_strand_id
1 'polypeptide(L)'
;MAFRAPLTHHHTDDTLCPADHKHTSSGKPLAADCPGRSYTKAVCSCGWELKDRGKGYVNECRRRHLADHAKGPEVLRDLLRLDAP
;
A
#
# COMPACT_ATOMS: atom_id res chain seq x y z
N MET A 1 2.93 -18.36 -4.22
CA MET A 1 1.99 -17.27 -4.54
C MET A 1 2.70 -15.95 -4.33
N ALA A 2 2.60 -15.00 -5.26
CA ALA A 2 3.19 -13.67 -5.06
C ALA A 2 2.27 -12.83 -4.14
N PHE A 3 2.80 -12.31 -3.05
CA PHE A 3 2.07 -11.41 -2.18
C PHE A 3 1.78 -10.10 -2.92
N ARG A 4 0.53 -9.65 -2.88
CA ARG A 4 0.10 -8.40 -3.52
C ARG A 4 -0.57 -7.52 -2.50
N ALA A 5 -0.15 -6.27 -2.46
CA ALA A 5 -0.76 -5.22 -1.67
C ALA A 5 -1.23 -4.09 -2.61
N PRO A 6 -2.44 -4.18 -3.20
CA PRO A 6 -3.03 -3.09 -3.96
C PRO A 6 -3.17 -1.83 -3.09
N LEU A 7 -2.86 -0.68 -3.68
CA LEU A 7 -3.04 0.62 -3.06
C LEU A 7 -4.36 1.20 -3.57
N THR A 8 -5.27 1.52 -2.65
CA THR A 8 -6.60 2.06 -2.96
C THR A 8 -6.78 3.43 -2.33
N HIS A 9 -7.52 4.30 -3.00
CA HIS A 9 -7.83 5.65 -2.53
C HIS A 9 -9.31 5.70 -2.18
N HIS A 10 -9.64 6.37 -1.08
CA HIS A 10 -10.99 6.38 -0.53
C HIS A 10 -11.44 7.79 -0.19
N HIS A 11 -12.74 8.02 -0.37
CA HIS A 11 -13.45 9.21 0.02
C HIS A 11 -13.81 9.18 1.51
N THR A 12 -14.45 10.25 2.00
CA THR A 12 -14.85 10.36 3.41
C THR A 12 -15.95 9.37 3.80
N ASP A 13 -16.80 8.99 2.86
CA ASP A 13 -17.86 7.98 2.98
C ASP A 13 -17.35 6.55 2.76
N ASP A 14 -16.03 6.35 2.84
CA ASP A 14 -15.31 5.08 2.58
C ASP A 14 -15.54 4.52 1.15
N THR A 15 -16.11 5.29 0.22
CA THR A 15 -16.22 4.87 -1.18
C THR A 15 -14.86 4.90 -1.89
N LEU A 16 -14.65 3.93 -2.78
CA LEU A 16 -13.43 3.85 -3.58
C LEU A 16 -13.37 4.99 -4.59
N CYS A 17 -12.30 5.77 -4.55
CA CYS A 17 -12.02 6.74 -5.57
C CYS A 17 -11.51 6.03 -6.84
N PRO A 18 -12.14 6.24 -8.01
CA PRO A 18 -11.71 5.66 -9.27
C PRO A 18 -10.23 5.92 -9.56
N ALA A 19 -9.54 4.94 -10.14
CA ALA A 19 -8.13 5.07 -10.51
C ALA A 19 -7.88 6.15 -11.59
N ASP A 20 -8.90 6.45 -12.39
CA ASP A 20 -8.88 7.50 -13.42
C ASP A 20 -8.85 8.92 -12.80
N HIS A 21 -9.32 9.07 -11.56
CA HIS A 21 -9.26 10.33 -10.85
C HIS A 21 -7.81 10.65 -10.48
N LYS A 22 -7.18 11.51 -11.28
CA LYS A 22 -5.91 12.11 -10.93
C LYS A 22 -6.12 13.03 -9.71
N HIS A 23 -5.26 12.87 -8.73
CA HIS A 23 -5.20 13.75 -7.58
C HIS A 23 -3.87 14.49 -7.60
N THR A 24 -3.87 15.73 -7.14
CA THR A 24 -2.61 16.39 -6.79
C THR A 24 -1.93 15.64 -5.64
N SER A 25 -0.65 15.92 -5.41
CA SER A 25 0.11 15.40 -4.27
C SER A 25 -0.58 15.69 -2.92
N SER A 26 -1.33 16.79 -2.81
CA SER A 26 -2.14 17.16 -1.64
C SER A 26 -3.51 16.47 -1.55
N GLY A 27 -3.87 15.61 -2.50
CA GLY A 27 -5.15 14.89 -2.50
C GLY A 27 -6.33 15.68 -3.06
N LYS A 28 -6.09 16.89 -3.59
CA LYS A 28 -7.14 17.63 -4.30
C LYS A 28 -7.49 16.90 -5.60
N PRO A 29 -8.78 16.68 -5.86
CA PRO A 29 -9.26 16.05 -7.08
C PRO A 29 -9.00 16.98 -8.27
N LEU A 30 -8.54 16.43 -9.40
CA LEU A 30 -8.45 17.15 -10.67
C LEU A 30 -9.74 17.05 -11.50
N ALA A 31 -10.73 16.29 -11.03
CA ALA A 31 -12.05 16.16 -11.63
C ALA A 31 -13.09 16.93 -10.80
N ALA A 32 -13.99 17.66 -11.46
CA ALA A 32 -15.02 18.48 -10.81
C ALA A 32 -16.00 17.66 -9.97
N ASP A 33 -16.24 16.39 -10.36
CA ASP A 33 -17.21 15.49 -9.72
C ASP A 33 -16.61 14.59 -8.63
N CYS A 34 -15.36 14.84 -8.22
CA CYS A 34 -14.69 14.05 -7.20
C CYS A 34 -14.58 14.87 -5.91
N PRO A 35 -15.05 14.39 -4.74
CA PRO A 35 -14.93 15.11 -3.47
C PRO A 35 -13.50 15.13 -2.92
N GLY A 36 -12.57 14.43 -3.59
CA GLY A 36 -11.18 14.30 -3.19
C GLY A 36 -10.92 13.10 -2.30
N ARG A 37 -9.64 12.76 -2.14
CA ARG A 37 -9.21 11.61 -1.35
C ARG A 37 -9.13 11.98 0.13
N SER A 38 -9.85 11.26 0.97
CA SER A 38 -9.73 11.36 2.44
C SER A 38 -8.53 10.56 2.95
N TYR A 39 -8.40 9.31 2.50
CA TYR A 39 -7.31 8.43 2.91
C TYR A 39 -6.87 7.45 1.80
N THR A 40 -5.74 6.81 2.04
CA THR A 40 -5.20 5.73 1.23
C THR A 40 -5.15 4.46 2.07
N LYS A 41 -5.51 3.32 1.48
CA LYS A 41 -5.45 2.01 2.14
C LYS A 41 -4.65 1.04 1.29
N ALA A 42 -3.77 0.28 1.93
CA ALA A 42 -3.13 -0.90 1.34
C ALA A 42 -3.59 -2.15 2.10
N VAL A 43 -3.94 -3.21 1.37
CA VAL A 43 -4.30 -4.51 1.95
C VAL A 43 -3.50 -5.58 1.23
N CYS A 44 -2.68 -6.32 1.96
CA CYS A 44 -1.92 -7.43 1.42
C CYS A 44 -2.73 -8.72 1.48
N SER A 45 -2.51 -9.61 0.51
CA SER A 45 -3.07 -10.96 0.50
C SER A 45 -2.67 -11.83 1.70
N CYS A 46 -1.69 -11.41 2.50
CA CYS A 46 -1.32 -12.07 3.76
C CYS A 46 -2.16 -11.63 4.97
N GLY A 47 -3.09 -10.68 4.79
CA GLY A 47 -3.91 -10.11 5.87
C GLY A 47 -3.36 -8.83 6.49
N TRP A 48 -2.16 -8.39 6.11
CA TRP A 48 -1.63 -7.08 6.53
C TRP A 48 -2.44 -5.94 5.92
N GLU A 49 -2.77 -4.92 6.69
CA GLU A 49 -3.40 -3.70 6.20
C GLU A 49 -2.81 -2.43 6.81
N LEU A 50 -2.90 -1.33 6.06
CA LEU A 50 -2.52 -0.01 6.52
C LEU A 50 -3.43 1.05 5.89
N LYS A 51 -4.01 1.92 6.72
CA LYS A 51 -4.86 3.06 6.34
C LYS A 51 -4.26 4.34 6.89
N ASP A 52 -4.01 5.32 6.03
CA ASP A 52 -3.53 6.65 6.43
C ASP A 52 -3.90 7.74 5.41
N ARG A 53 -3.98 9.01 5.83
CA ARG A 53 -4.29 10.15 4.94
C ARG A 53 -3.17 10.40 3.91
N GLY A 54 -1.92 10.14 4.29
CA GLY A 54 -0.72 10.31 3.50
C GLY A 54 -0.47 9.13 2.55
N LYS A 55 -0.74 9.33 1.25
CA LYS A 55 -0.42 8.34 0.21
C LYS A 55 1.05 7.90 0.24
N GLY A 56 1.97 8.83 0.48
CA GLY A 56 3.40 8.57 0.51
C GLY A 56 3.79 7.57 1.60
N TYR A 57 3.29 7.80 2.82
CA TYR A 57 3.53 6.92 3.96
C TYR A 57 2.96 5.52 3.72
N VAL A 58 1.69 5.40 3.29
CA VAL A 58 1.09 4.10 2.99
C VAL A 58 1.87 3.35 1.92
N ASN A 59 2.32 4.04 0.86
CA ASN A 59 3.08 3.40 -0.21
C ASN A 59 4.51 2.99 0.22
N GLU A 60 5.12 3.74 1.14
CA GLU A 60 6.44 3.43 1.70
C GLU A 60 6.37 2.17 2.58
N CYS A 61 5.46 2.14 3.55
CA CYS A 61 5.22 0.94 4.37
C CYS A 61 4.81 -0.27 3.53
N ARG A 62 3.95 -0.08 2.52
CA ARG A 62 3.54 -1.13 1.57
C ARG A 62 4.75 -1.74 0.84
N ARG A 63 5.67 -0.92 0.36
CA ARG A 63 6.88 -1.40 -0.33
C ARG A 63 7.78 -2.18 0.62
N ARG A 64 7.96 -1.69 1.85
CA ARG A 64 8.75 -2.37 2.88
C ARG A 64 8.18 -3.75 3.21
N HIS A 65 6.87 -3.81 3.43
CA HIS A 65 6.15 -5.05 3.69
C HIS A 65 6.28 -6.07 2.53
N LEU A 66 6.14 -5.63 1.28
CA LEU A 66 6.34 -6.50 0.12
C LEU A 66 7.80 -6.98 -0.02
N ALA A 67 8.78 -6.15 0.35
CA ALA A 67 10.18 -6.55 0.37
C ALA A 67 10.46 -7.63 1.43
N ASP A 68 9.80 -7.57 2.58
CA ASP A 68 9.93 -8.60 3.62
C ASP A 68 9.36 -9.94 3.16
N HIS A 69 8.28 -9.94 2.36
CA HIS A 69 7.82 -11.15 1.68
C HIS A 69 8.83 -11.72 0.67
N ALA A 70 9.59 -10.86 -0.02
CA ALA A 70 10.60 -11.29 -0.98
C ALA A 70 11.86 -11.88 -0.32
N LYS A 71 12.18 -11.46 0.91
CA LYS A 71 13.28 -12.04 1.68
C LYS A 71 13.00 -13.49 2.11
N GLY A 72 11.73 -13.87 2.23
CA GLY A 72 11.33 -15.17 2.77
C GLY A 72 11.44 -15.21 4.31
N PRO A 73 10.99 -16.29 4.95
CA PRO A 73 11.02 -16.40 6.41
C PRO A 73 12.47 -16.36 6.92
N GLU A 74 12.75 -15.41 7.81
CA GLU A 74 14.06 -15.16 8.45
C GLU A 74 14.66 -16.46 9.02
N VAL A 75 13.83 -17.23 9.73
CA VAL A 75 14.20 -18.54 10.30
C VAL A 75 14.76 -19.51 9.25
N LEU A 76 14.22 -19.51 8.03
CA LEU A 76 14.69 -20.40 6.97
C LEU A 76 16.00 -19.90 6.36
N ARG A 77 16.19 -18.58 6.26
CA ARG A 77 17.44 -17.98 5.77
C ARG A 77 18.61 -18.24 6.72
N ASP A 78 18.36 -18.10 8.02
CA ASP A 78 19.35 -18.35 9.08
C ASP A 78 19.77 -19.82 9.13
N LEU A 79 18.79 -20.74 9.08
CA LEU A 79 19.05 -22.19 9.06
C LEU A 79 19.86 -22.60 7.83
N LEU A 80 19.62 -21.96 6.68
CA LEU A 80 20.31 -22.24 5.42
C LEU A 80 21.60 -21.44 5.24
N ARG A 81 21.95 -20.54 6.19
CA ARG A 81 23.11 -19.62 6.12
C ARG A 81 23.19 -18.84 4.81
N LEU A 82 22.06 -18.45 4.25
CA LEU A 82 22.02 -17.76 2.94
C LEU A 82 22.62 -16.35 2.98
N ASP A 83 22.78 -15.78 4.18
CA ASP A 83 23.38 -14.47 4.43
C ASP A 83 24.80 -14.58 5.04
N ALA A 84 25.39 -15.79 5.06
CA ALA A 84 26.80 -15.97 5.45
C ALA A 84 27.73 -15.57 4.28
N PRO A 85 28.84 -14.86 4.54
CA PRO A 85 29.77 -14.38 3.52
C PRO A 85 30.53 -15.50 2.80
#